data_AF-A0A7V7DC18-F1
#
_entry.id   AF-A0A7V7DC18-F1
#
_cell.length_a   1.000
_cell.length_b   1.000
_cell.length_c   1.000
_cell.angle_alpha   90.00
_cell.angle_beta   90.00
_cell.angle_gamma   90.00
#
_symmetry.space_group_name_H-M   'P 1'
#
loop_
_entity.id
_entity.type
_entity.pdbx_description
1 polymer ?
#
loop_
_entity_poly.entity_id
_entity_poly.type
_entity_poly.pdbx_seq_one_letter_code
_entity_poly.pdbx_strand_id
1 'polypeptide(L)'
;MPTHSDTEVTLDSILDRTIQCRCGQVHKVPVKGIFFSEDALKELPEFLTRHIQKRTAVLISDIRTYEIEGRQVKEILGDAGWSVRTIKLPDGEKGSPVCDDRAFNDLIPQIHKSTGVCIAVGSGVINDLTKWVSFELNVPYVVVATAASMNGFTAANVAPVINGVKSLIRAHAPLGVFAQPAVIANAPYRLTAAGLGDALAKSTSVVDWELNQFLADEPFCPFCAEIINEIEPLYFNNPEGVLKRSPDGIQAIFKALIYSGLAMTMIGSSAPASGGEHLFSHTLDMMNLVDGVPHDLHGRQVGLGTVFAAALYDRLRNIDLPEYRDMPDSIDQGFWGRLAEPVETQYRDKLKKLPLIKDRLTAPDAWDHIRRKLFIKAKSPVLIAECLRKAGAARYLRDIDCSRERARQAVLHLHEIRSRFTVVDLAWMVGVLPDAADEMIDEWLLGDS
;
A
#
# COMPACT_ATOMS: atom_id res chain seq x y z
N MET A 1 -21.36 -5.89 25.51
CA MET A 1 -20.44 -5.63 24.37
C MET A 1 -19.34 -4.74 24.90
N PRO A 2 -18.06 -5.11 24.79
CA PRO A 2 -17.00 -4.30 25.37
C PRO A 2 -16.91 -2.99 24.58
N THR A 3 -17.18 -1.88 25.26
CA THR A 3 -16.73 -0.56 24.85
C THR A 3 -15.22 -0.55 25.04
N HIS A 4 -14.44 -0.56 23.95
CA HIS A 4 -12.98 -0.60 24.04
C HIS A 4 -12.47 0.64 24.78
N SER A 5 -12.05 0.42 26.02
CA SER A 5 -11.22 1.31 26.84
C SER A 5 -9.80 0.75 26.78
N ASP A 6 -8.82 1.63 26.60
CA ASP A 6 -7.36 1.53 26.83
C ASP A 6 -6.77 0.12 27.04
N THR A 7 -7.03 -0.80 26.12
CA THR A 7 -6.48 -2.16 26.10
C THR A 7 -5.73 -2.32 24.79
N GLU A 8 -4.47 -2.74 24.88
CA GLU A 8 -3.57 -2.98 23.75
C GLU A 8 -4.27 -3.84 22.68
N VAL A 9 -4.38 -3.33 21.45
CA VAL A 9 -5.15 -3.99 20.38
C VAL A 9 -4.31 -5.10 19.76
N THR A 10 -4.49 -6.32 20.24
CA THR A 10 -3.86 -7.51 19.65
C THR A 10 -4.59 -7.94 18.38
N LEU A 11 -3.89 -8.59 17.44
CA LEU A 11 -4.52 -9.14 16.22
C LEU A 11 -5.72 -10.04 16.56
N ASP A 12 -5.56 -10.96 17.51
CA ASP A 12 -6.63 -11.88 17.91
C ASP A 12 -7.88 -11.19 18.46
N SER A 13 -7.74 -9.96 18.97
CA SER A 13 -8.87 -9.17 19.47
C SER A 13 -9.76 -8.62 18.35
N ILE A 14 -9.23 -8.49 17.11
CA ILE A 14 -9.93 -7.85 15.98
C ILE A 14 -10.31 -8.81 14.84
N LEU A 15 -9.67 -9.97 14.70
CA LEU A 15 -9.94 -10.93 13.61
C LEU A 15 -11.29 -11.63 13.73
N ASP A 16 -11.96 -11.89 12.60
CA ASP A 16 -13.32 -12.46 12.48
C ASP A 16 -14.39 -11.73 13.33
N ARG A 17 -14.22 -10.41 13.53
CA ARG A 17 -15.14 -9.58 14.32
C ARG A 17 -15.86 -8.53 13.49
N THR A 18 -17.00 -8.13 14.03
CA THR A 18 -17.67 -6.88 13.70
C THR A 18 -17.48 -5.93 14.88
N ILE A 19 -16.82 -4.80 14.63
CA ILE A 19 -16.44 -3.81 15.64
C ILE A 19 -17.41 -2.64 15.55
N GLN A 20 -18.10 -2.37 16.66
CA GLN A 20 -18.85 -1.12 16.85
C GLN A 20 -17.83 -0.04 17.22
N CYS A 21 -17.46 0.79 16.24
CA CYS A 21 -16.32 1.68 16.39
C CYS A 21 -16.73 3.04 16.96
N ARG A 22 -15.85 3.64 17.76
CA ARG A 22 -16.04 5.00 18.31
C ARG A 22 -16.08 6.10 17.24
N CYS A 23 -15.73 5.81 15.99
CA CYS A 23 -15.95 6.73 14.87
C CYS A 23 -17.43 6.78 14.41
N GLY A 24 -18.31 5.99 15.03
CA GLY A 24 -19.73 5.90 14.70
C GLY A 24 -20.06 4.90 13.59
N GLN A 25 -19.05 4.26 12.99
CA GLN A 25 -19.22 3.24 11.95
C GLN A 25 -19.08 1.81 12.50
N VAL A 26 -19.59 0.86 11.74
CA VAL A 26 -19.42 -0.57 12.00
C VAL A 26 -18.35 -1.11 11.07
N HIS A 27 -17.22 -1.53 11.63
CA HIS A 27 -16.13 -2.13 10.85
C HIS A 27 -16.22 -3.65 10.88
N LYS A 28 -15.99 -4.29 9.73
CA LYS A 28 -15.91 -5.75 9.64
C LYS A 28 -14.47 -6.14 9.33
N VAL A 29 -13.95 -7.10 10.08
CA VAL A 29 -12.66 -7.74 9.83
C VAL A 29 -12.93 -9.17 9.38
N PRO A 30 -13.01 -9.43 8.07
CA PRO A 30 -13.36 -10.75 7.54
C PRO A 30 -12.20 -11.77 7.60
N VAL A 31 -10.98 -11.32 7.87
CA VAL A 31 -9.81 -12.19 8.04
C VAL A 31 -10.00 -12.99 9.34
N LYS A 32 -9.91 -14.31 9.24
CA LYS A 32 -10.21 -15.28 10.31
C LYS A 32 -8.99 -15.73 11.12
N GLY A 33 -7.79 -15.60 10.56
CA GLY A 33 -6.57 -16.02 11.24
C GLY A 33 -5.31 -15.48 10.58
N ILE A 34 -4.30 -15.16 11.39
CA ILE A 34 -2.98 -14.75 10.94
C ILE A 34 -1.95 -15.56 11.72
N PHE A 35 -1.19 -16.37 11.02
CA PHE A 35 -0.24 -17.33 11.58
C PHE A 35 1.17 -16.91 11.19
N PHE A 36 1.90 -16.31 12.13
CA PHE A 36 3.30 -15.92 11.97
C PHE A 36 4.18 -16.70 12.95
N SER A 37 4.54 -17.92 12.57
CA SER A 37 5.32 -18.86 13.38
C SER A 37 6.04 -19.88 12.50
N GLU A 38 7.05 -20.56 13.03
CA GLU A 38 7.76 -21.63 12.30
C GLU A 38 6.83 -22.77 11.90
N ASP A 39 5.74 -22.98 12.65
CA ASP A 39 4.75 -24.01 12.40
C ASP A 39 3.53 -23.53 11.58
N ALA A 40 3.55 -22.30 11.04
CA ALA A 40 2.38 -21.71 10.37
C ALA A 40 1.75 -22.63 9.30
N LEU A 41 2.56 -23.32 8.49
CA LEU A 41 2.04 -24.22 7.46
C LEU A 41 1.36 -25.49 8.00
N LYS A 42 1.68 -25.91 9.24
CA LYS A 42 1.02 -27.06 9.88
C LYS A 42 -0.41 -26.73 10.29
N GLU A 43 -0.71 -25.46 10.55
CA GLU A 43 -2.07 -24.98 10.88
C GLU A 43 -2.98 -24.91 9.64
N LEU A 44 -2.40 -24.85 8.44
CA LEU A 44 -3.13 -24.61 7.19
C LEU A 44 -4.23 -25.66 6.90
N PRO A 45 -3.98 -26.99 6.97
CA PRO A 45 -5.03 -27.98 6.68
C PRO A 45 -6.22 -27.92 7.62
N GLU A 46 -5.95 -27.74 8.92
CA GLU A 46 -7.01 -27.67 9.92
C GLU A 46 -7.82 -26.39 9.75
N PHE A 47 -7.13 -25.25 9.57
CA PHE A 47 -7.78 -23.97 9.29
C PHE A 47 -8.69 -24.05 8.06
N LEU A 48 -8.19 -24.60 6.94
CA LEU A 48 -9.01 -24.76 5.74
C LEU A 48 -10.20 -25.72 5.98
N THR A 49 -10.00 -26.82 6.71
CA THR A 49 -11.08 -27.78 7.01
C THR A 49 -12.19 -27.13 7.84
N ARG A 50 -11.86 -26.21 8.75
CA ARG A 50 -12.86 -25.47 9.55
C ARG A 50 -13.68 -24.47 8.74
N HIS A 51 -13.16 -23.95 7.63
CA HIS A 51 -13.74 -22.81 6.91
C HIS A 51 -14.20 -23.10 5.47
N ILE A 52 -13.74 -24.21 4.88
CA ILE A 52 -13.99 -24.55 3.47
C ILE A 52 -14.61 -25.94 3.40
N GLN A 53 -15.80 -26.03 2.81
CA GLN A 53 -16.54 -27.28 2.70
C GLN A 53 -15.96 -28.24 1.64
N LYS A 54 -15.46 -27.71 0.53
CA LYS A 54 -14.93 -28.49 -0.59
C LYS A 54 -13.42 -28.64 -0.46
N ARG A 55 -12.93 -29.87 -0.34
CA ARG A 55 -11.48 -30.17 -0.23
C ARG A 55 -10.73 -30.09 -1.57
N THR A 56 -10.99 -29.04 -2.34
CA THR A 56 -10.29 -28.75 -3.60
C THR A 56 -9.61 -27.39 -3.48
N ALA A 57 -8.32 -27.34 -3.80
CA ALA A 57 -7.53 -26.12 -3.75
C ALA A 57 -6.82 -25.88 -5.09
N VAL A 58 -6.71 -24.60 -5.46
CA VAL A 58 -5.80 -24.15 -6.52
C VAL A 58 -4.69 -23.33 -5.88
N LEU A 59 -3.47 -23.86 -5.92
CA LEU A 59 -2.26 -23.18 -5.45
C LEU A 59 -1.66 -22.36 -6.60
N ILE A 60 -1.52 -21.07 -6.38
CA ILE A 60 -0.98 -20.09 -7.33
C ILE A 60 0.33 -19.55 -6.79
N SER A 61 1.37 -19.62 -7.60
CA SER A 61 2.75 -19.25 -7.23
C SER A 61 3.51 -18.78 -8.46
N ASP A 62 4.65 -18.12 -8.29
CA ASP A 62 5.65 -18.08 -9.36
C ASP A 62 6.58 -19.31 -9.26
N ILE A 63 7.47 -19.47 -10.23
CA ILE A 63 8.40 -20.62 -10.27
C ILE A 63 9.28 -20.68 -9.01
N ARG A 64 9.67 -19.54 -8.45
CA ARG A 64 10.58 -19.44 -7.29
C ARG A 64 9.82 -19.72 -5.99
N THR A 65 8.67 -19.09 -5.79
CA THR A 65 7.87 -19.24 -4.56
C THR A 65 7.24 -20.62 -4.45
N TYR A 66 7.03 -21.30 -5.58
CA TYR A 66 6.67 -22.72 -5.57
C TYR A 66 7.75 -23.59 -4.92
N GLU A 67 9.02 -23.33 -5.22
CA GLU A 67 10.15 -24.07 -4.66
C GLU A 67 10.42 -23.70 -3.20
N ILE A 68 10.10 -22.47 -2.78
CA ILE A 68 10.26 -21.99 -1.41
C ILE A 68 9.24 -22.64 -0.46
N GLU A 69 7.93 -22.50 -0.73
CA GLU A 69 6.88 -23.03 0.14
C GLU A 69 5.78 -23.79 -0.62
N GLY A 70 5.64 -23.58 -1.93
CA GLY A 70 4.51 -24.16 -2.69
C GLY A 70 4.51 -25.69 -2.78
N ARG A 71 5.69 -26.32 -2.84
CA ARG A 71 5.82 -27.78 -2.76
C ARG A 71 5.31 -28.31 -1.41
N GLN A 72 5.80 -27.72 -0.32
CA GLN A 72 5.43 -28.12 1.03
C GLN A 72 3.93 -27.92 1.30
N VAL A 73 3.36 -26.79 0.86
CA VAL A 73 1.91 -26.53 0.95
C VAL A 73 1.12 -27.60 0.20
N LYS A 74 1.54 -27.99 -1.00
CA LYS A 74 0.88 -29.04 -1.78
C LYS A 74 0.94 -30.40 -1.07
N GLU A 75 2.08 -30.76 -0.51
CA GLU A 75 2.30 -32.02 0.22
C GLU A 75 1.44 -32.09 1.48
N ILE A 76 1.54 -31.09 2.36
CA ILE A 76 0.79 -31.03 3.63
C ILE A 76 -0.73 -31.11 3.40
N LEU A 77 -1.24 -30.43 2.38
CA LEU A 77 -2.66 -30.49 2.04
C LEU A 77 -3.04 -31.84 1.41
N GLY A 78 -2.18 -32.41 0.56
CA GLY A 78 -2.38 -33.74 -0.01
C GLY A 78 -2.49 -34.82 1.07
N ASP A 79 -1.59 -34.80 2.05
CA ASP A 79 -1.59 -35.72 3.21
C ASP A 79 -2.85 -35.55 4.07
N ALA A 80 -3.39 -34.33 4.15
CA ALA A 80 -4.67 -34.03 4.80
C ALA A 80 -5.90 -34.35 3.94
N GLY A 81 -5.73 -34.99 2.77
CA GLY A 81 -6.81 -35.43 1.89
C GLY A 81 -7.42 -34.33 1.02
N TRP A 82 -6.67 -33.28 0.71
CA TRP A 82 -7.07 -32.24 -0.25
C TRP A 82 -6.62 -32.58 -1.67
N SER A 83 -7.47 -32.29 -2.65
CA SER A 83 -7.07 -32.29 -4.06
C SER A 83 -6.51 -30.91 -4.42
N VAL A 84 -5.19 -30.84 -4.62
CA VAL A 84 -4.47 -29.59 -4.88
C VAL A 84 -3.97 -29.54 -6.32
N ARG A 85 -4.51 -28.61 -7.11
CA ARG A 85 -3.97 -28.25 -8.43
C ARG A 85 -3.00 -27.08 -8.27
N THR A 86 -1.85 -27.14 -8.94
CA THR A 86 -0.87 -26.06 -8.94
C THR A 86 -0.89 -25.30 -10.26
N ILE A 87 -0.85 -23.97 -10.19
CA ILE A 87 -0.58 -23.07 -11.30
C ILE A 87 0.68 -22.28 -10.95
N LYS A 88 1.70 -22.38 -11.81
CA LYS A 88 2.96 -21.65 -11.67
C LYS A 88 2.99 -20.57 -12.75
N LEU A 89 3.01 -19.31 -12.35
CA LEU A 89 3.13 -18.19 -13.27
C LEU A 89 4.57 -18.13 -13.77
N PRO A 90 4.78 -18.15 -15.10
CA PRO A 90 6.11 -17.98 -15.66
C PRO A 90 6.55 -16.53 -15.55
N ASP A 91 7.85 -16.30 -15.65
CA ASP A 91 8.39 -14.97 -15.90
C ASP A 91 7.92 -14.48 -17.28
N GLY A 92 7.64 -13.18 -17.37
CA GLY A 92 7.42 -12.50 -18.64
C GLY A 92 8.73 -12.07 -19.29
N GLU A 93 8.63 -11.44 -20.46
CA GLU A 93 9.80 -10.95 -21.22
C GLU A 93 10.68 -9.96 -20.42
N LYS A 94 10.07 -9.24 -19.48
CA LYS A 94 10.74 -8.22 -18.64
C LYS A 94 11.08 -8.72 -17.23
N GLY A 95 11.01 -10.03 -16.99
CA GLY A 95 11.34 -10.65 -15.70
C GLY A 95 10.11 -11.19 -14.96
N SER A 96 10.06 -11.00 -13.64
CA SER A 96 9.01 -11.58 -12.79
C SER A 96 7.59 -11.22 -13.26
N PRO A 97 6.58 -12.06 -12.92
CA PRO A 97 5.18 -11.77 -13.24
C PRO A 97 4.77 -10.36 -12.78
N VAL A 98 3.82 -9.76 -13.52
CA VAL A 98 3.21 -8.47 -13.20
C VAL A 98 1.73 -8.69 -12.90
N CYS A 99 1.17 -7.92 -11.96
CA CYS A 99 -0.26 -7.91 -11.71
C CYS A 99 -0.94 -6.97 -12.71
N ASP A 100 -1.28 -7.49 -13.88
CA ASP A 100 -1.96 -6.77 -14.95
C ASP A 100 -3.15 -7.56 -15.53
N ASP A 101 -3.91 -6.89 -16.41
CA ASP A 101 -5.03 -7.48 -17.14
C ASP A 101 -4.66 -8.70 -17.98
N ARG A 102 -3.46 -8.73 -18.57
CA ARG A 102 -2.94 -9.91 -19.29
C ARG A 102 -2.79 -11.11 -18.36
N ALA A 103 -2.05 -10.98 -17.26
CA ALA A 103 -1.82 -12.06 -16.30
C ALA A 103 -3.14 -12.53 -15.66
N PHE A 104 -4.06 -11.61 -15.41
CA PHE A 104 -5.41 -11.94 -14.96
C PHE A 104 -6.17 -12.78 -15.99
N ASN A 105 -6.20 -12.36 -17.26
CA ASN A 105 -6.90 -13.04 -18.35
C ASN A 105 -6.30 -14.42 -18.67
N ASP A 106 -5.00 -14.60 -18.45
CA ASP A 106 -4.33 -15.90 -18.58
C ASP A 106 -4.66 -16.83 -17.40
N LEU A 107 -4.83 -16.28 -16.20
CA LEU A 107 -5.03 -17.04 -14.96
C LEU A 107 -6.49 -17.44 -14.72
N ILE A 108 -7.45 -16.53 -14.93
CA ILE A 108 -8.86 -16.76 -14.63
C ILE A 108 -9.48 -18.02 -15.29
N PRO A 109 -9.19 -18.38 -16.55
CA PRO A 109 -9.80 -19.55 -17.20
C PRO A 109 -9.29 -20.88 -16.60
N GLN A 110 -8.16 -20.84 -15.90
CA GLN A 110 -7.55 -22.02 -15.30
C GLN A 110 -8.21 -22.40 -13.98
N ILE A 111 -9.05 -21.55 -13.40
CA ILE A 111 -9.66 -21.74 -12.08
C ILE A 111 -11.17 -21.91 -12.24
N HIS A 112 -11.70 -23.06 -11.79
CA HIS A 112 -13.13 -23.31 -11.88
C HIS A 112 -13.86 -22.69 -10.68
N LYS A 113 -15.06 -22.12 -10.89
CA LYS A 113 -15.90 -21.51 -9.83
C LYS A 113 -16.33 -22.50 -8.74
N SER A 114 -16.21 -23.80 -8.99
CA SER A 114 -16.49 -24.85 -7.98
C SER A 114 -15.30 -25.18 -7.07
N THR A 115 -14.12 -24.59 -7.30
CA THR A 115 -12.92 -24.71 -6.46
C THR A 115 -13.27 -24.32 -5.02
N GLY A 116 -12.80 -25.10 -4.05
CA GLY A 116 -13.03 -24.82 -2.64
C GLY A 116 -12.30 -23.57 -2.15
N VAL A 117 -11.03 -23.43 -2.49
CA VAL A 117 -10.18 -22.31 -2.08
C VAL A 117 -9.03 -22.05 -3.06
N CYS A 118 -8.65 -20.78 -3.25
CA CYS A 118 -7.39 -20.40 -3.89
C CYS A 118 -6.30 -20.17 -2.82
N ILE A 119 -5.06 -20.57 -3.11
CA ILE A 119 -3.93 -20.41 -2.18
C ILE A 119 -2.85 -19.64 -2.90
N ALA A 120 -2.62 -18.39 -2.50
CA ALA A 120 -1.48 -17.61 -2.96
C ALA A 120 -0.24 -18.07 -2.21
N VAL A 121 0.83 -18.50 -2.90
CA VAL A 121 2.14 -18.74 -2.30
C VAL A 121 3.12 -17.75 -2.91
N GLY A 122 3.40 -16.66 -2.20
CA GLY A 122 4.11 -15.53 -2.76
C GLY A 122 4.00 -14.26 -1.93
N SER A 123 4.33 -13.13 -2.53
CA SER A 123 4.13 -11.80 -1.95
C SER A 123 3.27 -10.96 -2.92
N GLY A 124 3.34 -9.63 -2.84
CA GLY A 124 3.05 -8.65 -3.90
C GLY A 124 2.12 -9.15 -5.02
N VAL A 125 2.74 -9.46 -6.16
CA VAL A 125 2.06 -9.82 -7.41
C VAL A 125 1.23 -11.10 -7.31
N ILE A 126 1.79 -12.17 -6.72
CA ILE A 126 1.08 -13.45 -6.61
C ILE A 126 -0.13 -13.33 -5.70
N ASN A 127 0.01 -12.63 -4.58
CA ASN A 127 -1.10 -12.34 -3.68
C ASN A 127 -2.20 -11.55 -4.40
N ASP A 128 -1.82 -10.46 -5.07
CA ASP A 128 -2.76 -9.57 -5.74
C ASP A 128 -3.48 -10.22 -6.92
N LEU A 129 -2.77 -10.99 -7.76
CA LEU A 129 -3.39 -11.77 -8.85
C LEU A 129 -4.33 -12.86 -8.32
N THR A 130 -3.91 -13.59 -7.28
CA THR A 130 -4.75 -14.62 -6.67
C THR A 130 -6.02 -14.01 -6.08
N LYS A 131 -5.87 -12.90 -5.34
CA LYS A 131 -6.98 -12.14 -4.75
C LYS A 131 -7.95 -11.62 -5.81
N TRP A 132 -7.41 -11.10 -6.93
CA TRP A 132 -8.24 -10.58 -8.01
C TRP A 132 -9.04 -11.69 -8.68
N VAL A 133 -8.39 -12.78 -9.08
CA VAL A 133 -9.07 -13.90 -9.74
C VAL A 133 -10.04 -14.60 -8.79
N SER A 134 -9.68 -14.79 -7.52
CA SER A 134 -10.56 -15.41 -6.53
C SER A 134 -11.81 -14.56 -6.29
N PHE A 135 -11.66 -13.23 -6.27
CA PHE A 135 -12.78 -12.29 -6.16
C PHE A 135 -13.76 -12.39 -7.32
N GLU A 136 -13.27 -12.37 -8.57
CA GLU A 136 -14.10 -12.47 -9.77
C GLU A 136 -14.83 -13.82 -9.89
N LEU A 137 -14.24 -14.89 -9.35
CA LEU A 137 -14.84 -16.22 -9.33
C LEU A 137 -15.71 -16.48 -8.10
N ASN A 138 -15.75 -15.55 -7.13
CA ASN A 138 -16.38 -15.73 -5.82
C ASN A 138 -15.89 -17.00 -5.09
N VAL A 139 -14.58 -17.28 -5.19
CA VAL A 139 -13.90 -18.37 -4.50
C VAL A 139 -13.10 -17.75 -3.36
N PRO A 140 -13.17 -18.27 -2.12
CA PRO A 140 -12.35 -17.74 -1.03
C PRO A 140 -10.86 -18.01 -1.30
N TYR A 141 -9.98 -17.21 -0.70
CA TYR A 141 -8.54 -17.44 -0.78
C TYR A 141 -7.84 -17.30 0.58
N VAL A 142 -6.65 -17.89 0.66
CA VAL A 142 -5.69 -17.71 1.75
C VAL A 142 -4.33 -17.35 1.16
N VAL A 143 -3.46 -16.79 1.99
CA VAL A 143 -2.12 -16.36 1.59
C VAL A 143 -1.07 -17.08 2.41
N VAL A 144 -0.09 -17.66 1.73
CA VAL A 144 1.19 -18.12 2.28
C VAL A 144 2.23 -17.09 1.85
N ALA A 145 2.55 -16.17 2.76
CA ALA A 145 3.40 -15.02 2.48
C ALA A 145 4.88 -15.43 2.53
N THR A 146 5.62 -15.06 1.48
CA THR A 146 7.05 -15.43 1.32
C THR A 146 8.01 -14.25 1.47
N ALA A 147 7.50 -13.02 1.62
CA ALA A 147 8.28 -11.82 1.89
C ALA A 147 7.42 -10.73 2.55
N ALA A 148 8.03 -9.79 3.27
CA ALA A 148 7.35 -8.62 3.84
C ALA A 148 7.56 -7.40 2.93
N SER A 149 6.82 -7.31 1.81
CA SER A 149 7.10 -6.30 0.77
C SER A 149 6.01 -5.26 0.52
N MET A 150 4.76 -5.51 0.93
CA MET A 150 3.63 -4.58 0.77
C MET A 150 2.48 -4.90 1.75
N ASN A 151 1.59 -3.94 1.98
CA ASN A 151 0.44 -4.03 2.91
C ASN A 151 -0.79 -4.78 2.36
N GLY A 152 -0.74 -5.29 1.13
CA GLY A 152 -1.84 -5.96 0.46
C GLY A 152 -2.20 -7.37 0.97
N PHE A 153 -1.48 -7.92 1.96
CA PHE A 153 -1.76 -9.26 2.51
C PHE A 153 -3.15 -9.39 3.12
N THR A 154 -3.62 -8.37 3.84
CA THR A 154 -4.91 -8.37 4.54
C THR A 154 -5.92 -7.37 3.96
N ALA A 155 -5.55 -6.71 2.87
CA ALA A 155 -6.36 -5.68 2.22
C ALA A 155 -7.43 -6.27 1.30
N ALA A 156 -8.65 -5.72 1.34
CA ALA A 156 -9.78 -6.05 0.46
C ALA A 156 -9.79 -5.22 -0.84
N ASN A 157 -8.61 -4.90 -1.37
CA ASN A 157 -8.40 -4.23 -2.63
C ASN A 157 -7.15 -4.78 -3.32
N VAL A 158 -7.04 -4.50 -4.62
CA VAL A 158 -5.90 -4.85 -5.45
C VAL A 158 -5.50 -3.60 -6.23
N ALA A 159 -4.20 -3.38 -6.42
CA ALA A 159 -3.69 -2.30 -7.24
C ALA A 159 -3.08 -2.82 -8.56
N PRO A 160 -3.88 -3.40 -9.50
CA PRO A 160 -3.35 -3.92 -10.75
C PRO A 160 -3.04 -2.80 -11.77
N VAL A 161 -2.34 -3.17 -12.83
CA VAL A 161 -2.24 -2.36 -14.05
C VAL A 161 -3.34 -2.80 -15.02
N ILE A 162 -4.32 -1.92 -15.29
CA ILE A 162 -5.46 -2.19 -16.20
C ILE A 162 -5.43 -1.18 -17.33
N ASN A 163 -5.42 -1.65 -18.58
CA ASN A 163 -5.26 -0.78 -19.76
C ASN A 163 -4.07 0.19 -19.62
N GLY A 164 -3.05 -0.27 -18.89
CA GLY A 164 -1.87 0.51 -18.60
C GLY A 164 -1.95 1.57 -17.51
N VAL A 165 -3.00 1.58 -16.70
CA VAL A 165 -3.11 2.48 -15.54
C VAL A 165 -3.08 1.69 -14.26
N LYS A 166 -2.26 2.14 -13.30
CA LYS A 166 -2.25 1.63 -11.93
C LYS A 166 -3.58 1.97 -11.24
N SER A 167 -4.51 1.05 -11.33
CA SER A 167 -5.89 1.22 -10.86
C SER A 167 -6.05 0.61 -9.47
N LEU A 168 -6.95 1.14 -8.64
CA LEU A 168 -7.32 0.49 -7.39
C LEU A 168 -8.70 -0.14 -7.59
N ILE A 169 -8.78 -1.46 -7.49
CA ILE A 169 -10.05 -2.19 -7.63
C ILE A 169 -10.44 -2.84 -6.30
N ARG A 170 -11.74 -2.98 -6.10
CA ARG A 170 -12.29 -3.70 -4.95
C ARG A 170 -12.01 -5.20 -5.11
N ALA A 171 -11.70 -5.86 -4.00
CA ALA A 171 -11.64 -7.32 -3.91
C ALA A 171 -12.23 -7.81 -2.57
N HIS A 172 -11.97 -9.07 -2.21
CA HIS A 172 -12.22 -9.57 -0.86
C HIS A 172 -10.89 -9.75 -0.10
N ALA A 173 -10.92 -9.63 1.23
CA ALA A 173 -9.76 -9.93 2.07
C ALA A 173 -9.53 -11.46 2.13
N PRO A 174 -8.32 -11.95 2.46
CA PRO A 174 -8.10 -13.38 2.60
C PRO A 174 -8.88 -13.93 3.79
N LEU A 175 -9.19 -15.22 3.77
CA LEU A 175 -9.65 -15.91 4.98
C LEU A 175 -8.54 -15.97 6.02
N GLY A 176 -7.29 -16.20 5.63
CA GLY A 176 -6.17 -16.23 6.54
C GLY A 176 -4.83 -16.00 5.86
N VAL A 177 -3.85 -15.60 6.66
CA VAL A 177 -2.46 -15.36 6.25
C VAL A 177 -1.55 -16.30 7.05
N PHE A 178 -0.64 -16.98 6.36
CA PHE A 178 0.33 -17.92 6.91
C PHE A 178 1.72 -17.47 6.49
N ALA A 179 2.65 -17.39 7.43
CA ALA A 179 4.00 -16.92 7.16
C ALA A 179 4.98 -17.53 8.14
N GLN A 180 6.05 -18.15 7.64
CA GLN A 180 7.15 -18.62 8.47
C GLN A 180 8.18 -17.49 8.64
N PRO A 181 8.53 -17.09 9.89
CA PRO A 181 9.49 -16.01 10.13
C PRO A 181 10.82 -16.21 9.41
N ALA A 182 11.35 -17.45 9.38
CA ALA A 182 12.56 -17.78 8.64
C ALA A 182 12.44 -17.52 7.13
N VAL A 183 11.30 -17.79 6.50
CA VAL A 183 11.08 -17.52 5.06
C VAL A 183 11.03 -16.02 4.81
N ILE A 184 10.25 -15.28 5.60
CA ILE A 184 10.14 -13.82 5.49
C ILE A 184 11.52 -13.15 5.69
N ALA A 185 12.30 -13.61 6.68
CA ALA A 185 13.63 -13.07 6.97
C ALA A 185 14.65 -13.38 5.86
N ASN A 186 14.55 -14.54 5.20
CA ASN A 186 15.47 -14.96 4.15
C ASN A 186 15.10 -14.44 2.75
N ALA A 187 13.93 -13.81 2.58
CA ALA A 187 13.57 -13.15 1.34
C ALA A 187 14.67 -12.18 0.85
N PRO A 188 14.78 -11.93 -0.47
CA PRO A 188 15.67 -10.90 -1.00
C PRO A 188 15.52 -9.59 -0.24
N TYR A 189 16.62 -9.05 0.29
CA TYR A 189 16.58 -7.89 1.21
C TYR A 189 15.81 -6.70 0.63
N ARG A 190 15.94 -6.49 -0.68
CA ARG A 190 15.27 -5.43 -1.44
C ARG A 190 13.75 -5.45 -1.26
N LEU A 191 13.14 -6.62 -1.03
CA LEU A 191 11.70 -6.77 -0.73
C LEU A 191 11.37 -6.32 0.69
N THR A 192 12.17 -6.71 1.69
CA THR A 192 12.03 -6.24 3.08
C THR A 192 12.19 -4.72 3.18
N ALA A 193 13.20 -4.18 2.49
CA ALA A 193 13.42 -2.74 2.40
C ALA A 193 12.26 -2.01 1.70
N ALA A 194 11.65 -2.63 0.67
CA ALA A 194 10.44 -2.09 0.06
C ALA A 194 9.27 -2.09 1.06
N GLY A 195 9.08 -3.17 1.82
CA GLY A 195 8.06 -3.23 2.87
C GLY A 195 8.21 -2.16 3.94
N LEU A 196 9.45 -1.82 4.33
CA LEU A 196 9.70 -0.67 5.21
C LEU A 196 9.26 0.65 4.57
N GLY A 197 9.61 0.89 3.30
CA GLY A 197 9.20 2.12 2.61
C GLY A 197 7.67 2.25 2.51
N ASP A 198 6.96 1.15 2.25
CA ASP A 198 5.50 1.09 2.25
C ASP A 198 4.89 1.31 3.65
N ALA A 199 5.51 0.75 4.70
CA ALA A 199 5.07 0.96 6.08
C ALA A 199 5.24 2.42 6.54
N LEU A 200 6.33 3.09 6.13
CA LEU A 200 6.62 4.47 6.47
C LEU A 200 5.60 5.47 5.89
N ALA A 201 4.92 5.12 4.79
CA ALA A 201 3.91 5.95 4.14
C ALA A 201 2.80 6.40 5.09
N LYS A 202 2.49 5.57 6.09
CA LYS A 202 1.56 5.87 7.17
C LYS A 202 1.76 7.25 7.80
N SER A 203 3.03 7.67 7.95
CA SER A 203 3.41 8.92 8.60
C SER A 203 2.91 10.18 7.88
N THR A 204 2.58 10.06 6.59
CA THR A 204 2.01 11.14 5.77
C THR A 204 0.55 10.84 5.37
N SER A 205 0.22 9.59 5.05
CA SER A 205 -1.09 9.22 4.55
C SER A 205 -2.24 9.49 5.54
N VAL A 206 -2.00 9.35 6.85
CA VAL A 206 -2.99 9.71 7.88
C VAL A 206 -3.24 11.19 7.95
N VAL A 207 -2.19 11.99 7.77
CA VAL A 207 -2.31 13.45 7.79
C VAL A 207 -3.15 13.89 6.60
N ASP A 208 -2.94 13.30 5.43
CA ASP A 208 -3.81 13.51 4.27
C ASP A 208 -5.25 13.04 4.55
N TRP A 209 -5.42 11.90 5.21
CA TRP A 209 -6.74 11.39 5.52
C TRP A 209 -7.52 12.29 6.50
N GLU A 210 -6.86 12.76 7.57
CA GLU A 210 -7.44 13.75 8.49
C GLU A 210 -7.69 15.10 7.82
N LEU A 211 -6.79 15.53 6.91
CA LEU A 211 -6.97 16.74 6.11
C LEU A 211 -8.24 16.64 5.25
N ASN A 212 -8.49 15.50 4.62
CA ASN A 212 -9.71 15.26 3.84
C ASN A 212 -10.96 15.14 4.72
N GLN A 213 -10.84 14.65 5.95
CA GLN A 213 -11.95 14.73 6.91
C GLN A 213 -12.34 16.19 7.17
N PHE A 214 -11.36 17.07 7.32
CA PHE A 214 -11.58 18.49 7.58
C PHE A 214 -12.08 19.24 6.33
N LEU A 215 -11.46 19.04 5.18
CA LEU A 215 -11.70 19.82 3.96
C LEU A 215 -12.75 19.24 3.00
N ALA A 216 -13.00 17.94 3.04
CA ALA A 216 -13.79 17.24 2.03
C ALA A 216 -14.84 16.28 2.61
N ASP A 217 -15.09 16.33 3.93
CA ASP A 217 -15.99 15.43 4.66
C ASP A 217 -15.71 13.93 4.46
N GLU A 218 -14.46 13.56 4.13
CA GLU A 218 -14.14 12.15 3.99
C GLU A 218 -14.20 11.45 5.36
N PRO A 219 -14.80 10.25 5.46
CA PRO A 219 -14.90 9.54 6.74
C PRO A 219 -13.51 9.23 7.29
N PHE A 220 -13.28 9.56 8.55
CA PHE A 220 -12.05 9.25 9.28
C PHE A 220 -12.35 8.34 10.47
N CYS A 221 -11.44 7.41 10.75
CA CYS A 221 -11.57 6.50 11.87
C CYS A 221 -10.31 6.54 12.75
N PRO A 222 -10.39 7.16 13.94
CA PRO A 222 -9.27 7.21 14.88
C PRO A 222 -8.75 5.82 15.26
N PHE A 223 -9.65 4.84 15.44
CA PHE A 223 -9.26 3.46 15.75
C PHE A 223 -8.38 2.85 14.64
N CYS A 224 -8.78 2.96 13.38
CA CYS A 224 -7.98 2.45 12.25
C CYS A 224 -6.67 3.22 12.09
N ALA A 225 -6.65 4.51 12.44
CA ALA A 225 -5.43 5.28 12.47
C ALA A 225 -4.46 4.78 13.57
N GLU A 226 -4.98 4.55 14.78
CA GLU A 226 -4.21 4.20 15.97
C GLU A 226 -3.63 2.78 15.96
N ILE A 227 -4.34 1.77 15.44
CA ILE A 227 -3.82 0.39 15.41
C ILE A 227 -2.51 0.26 14.61
N ILE A 228 -2.24 1.18 13.69
CA ILE A 228 -0.97 1.22 12.96
C ILE A 228 0.07 2.06 13.72
N ASN A 229 -0.36 3.11 14.44
CA ASN A 229 0.53 3.96 15.24
C ASN A 229 1.19 3.19 16.39
N GLU A 230 0.50 2.20 16.98
CA GLU A 230 1.07 1.35 18.03
C GLU A 230 2.24 0.49 17.51
N ILE A 231 2.23 0.12 16.22
CA ILE A 231 3.25 -0.72 15.59
C ILE A 231 4.42 0.12 15.04
N GLU A 232 4.18 1.38 14.70
CA GLU A 232 5.17 2.27 14.08
C GLU A 232 6.52 2.35 14.83
N PRO A 233 6.56 2.55 16.16
CA PRO A 233 7.83 2.60 16.89
C PRO A 233 8.68 1.34 16.75
N LEU A 234 8.08 0.17 16.51
CA LEU A 234 8.80 -1.11 16.45
C LEU A 234 9.76 -1.19 15.26
N TYR A 235 9.45 -0.53 14.15
CA TYR A 235 10.34 -0.46 12.99
C TYR A 235 10.99 0.91 12.84
N PHE A 236 10.30 2.01 13.18
CA PHE A 236 10.84 3.37 13.00
C PHE A 236 12.01 3.67 13.94
N ASN A 237 11.97 3.16 15.18
CA ASN A 237 13.03 3.37 16.17
C ASN A 237 14.10 2.25 16.15
N ASN A 238 13.93 1.24 15.29
CA ASN A 238 14.86 0.11 15.13
C ASN A 238 15.18 -0.22 13.65
N PRO A 239 15.52 0.77 12.80
CA PRO A 239 15.80 0.52 11.40
C PRO A 239 17.02 -0.39 11.18
N GLU A 240 18.01 -0.35 12.07
CA GLU A 240 19.18 -1.25 12.02
C GLU A 240 18.80 -2.71 12.28
N GLY A 241 17.74 -2.97 13.05
CA GLY A 241 17.17 -4.31 13.24
C GLY A 241 16.60 -4.88 11.95
N VAL A 242 15.93 -4.03 11.15
CA VAL A 242 15.44 -4.39 9.81
C VAL A 242 16.62 -4.75 8.90
N LEU A 243 17.67 -3.92 8.86
CA LEU A 243 18.89 -4.16 8.07
C LEU A 243 19.58 -5.47 8.45
N LYS A 244 19.71 -5.74 9.74
CA LYS A 244 20.31 -6.98 10.26
C LYS A 244 19.39 -8.20 10.14
N ARG A 245 18.15 -8.01 9.65
CA ARG A 245 17.12 -9.05 9.58
C ARG A 245 16.89 -9.72 10.94
N SER A 246 16.93 -8.94 12.02
CA SER A 246 16.66 -9.49 13.35
C SER A 246 15.22 -9.99 13.42
N PRO A 247 14.92 -11.03 14.24
CA PRO A 247 13.56 -11.54 14.41
C PRO A 247 12.56 -10.42 14.72
N ASP A 248 12.91 -9.52 15.64
CA ASP A 248 12.05 -8.40 16.03
C ASP A 248 11.87 -7.39 14.87
N GLY A 249 12.93 -7.09 14.11
CA GLY A 249 12.86 -6.16 12.98
C GLY A 249 11.97 -6.69 11.85
N ILE A 250 12.11 -7.98 11.51
CA ILE A 250 11.27 -8.63 10.50
C ILE A 250 9.82 -8.73 10.97
N GLN A 251 9.61 -9.11 12.24
CA GLN A 251 8.27 -9.17 12.81
C GLN A 251 7.60 -7.80 12.82
N ALA A 252 8.33 -6.72 13.14
CA ALA A 252 7.81 -5.36 13.16
C ALA A 252 7.31 -4.93 11.77
N ILE A 253 8.11 -5.13 10.71
CA ILE A 253 7.69 -4.81 9.34
C ILE A 253 6.50 -5.65 8.91
N PHE A 254 6.55 -6.96 9.14
CA PHE A 254 5.43 -7.84 8.75
C PHE A 254 4.13 -7.46 9.47
N LYS A 255 4.18 -7.18 10.78
CA LYS A 255 3.03 -6.67 11.53
C LYS A 255 2.54 -5.34 10.97
N ALA A 256 3.42 -4.37 10.71
CA ALA A 256 3.03 -3.07 10.18
C ALA A 256 2.21 -3.20 8.88
N LEU A 257 2.69 -4.04 7.96
CA LEU A 257 2.02 -4.32 6.68
C LEU A 257 0.65 -5.01 6.89
N ILE A 258 0.57 -5.96 7.82
CA ILE A 258 -0.66 -6.67 8.18
C ILE A 258 -1.71 -5.71 8.79
N TYR A 259 -1.33 -4.89 9.77
CA TYR A 259 -2.24 -3.93 10.41
C TYR A 259 -2.69 -2.85 9.41
N SER A 260 -1.79 -2.42 8.53
CA SER A 260 -2.10 -1.48 7.45
C SER A 260 -3.18 -2.02 6.50
N GLY A 261 -3.03 -3.26 6.02
CA GLY A 261 -4.05 -3.90 5.19
C GLY A 261 -5.38 -4.15 5.91
N LEU A 262 -5.35 -4.46 7.22
CA LEU A 262 -6.57 -4.60 8.03
C LEU A 262 -7.31 -3.26 8.15
N ALA A 263 -6.60 -2.16 8.39
CA ALA A 263 -7.18 -0.82 8.42
C ALA A 263 -7.82 -0.46 7.08
N MET A 264 -7.14 -0.74 5.96
CA MET A 264 -7.70 -0.52 4.61
C MET A 264 -8.99 -1.32 4.40
N THR A 265 -9.03 -2.57 4.84
CA THR A 265 -10.23 -3.42 4.77
C THR A 265 -11.38 -2.88 5.61
N MET A 266 -11.11 -2.42 6.83
CA MET A 266 -12.14 -1.87 7.73
C MET A 266 -12.77 -0.58 7.22
N ILE A 267 -11.97 0.25 6.53
CA ILE A 267 -12.43 1.52 5.95
C ILE A 267 -13.03 1.32 4.57
N GLY A 268 -12.64 0.28 3.83
CA GLY A 268 -13.02 0.10 2.44
C GLY A 268 -12.33 1.10 1.49
N SER A 269 -11.20 1.67 1.92
CA SER A 269 -10.41 2.66 1.20
C SER A 269 -8.94 2.48 1.50
N SER A 270 -8.07 2.93 0.60
CA SER A 270 -6.62 2.97 0.83
C SER A 270 -6.16 4.12 1.73
N ALA A 271 -7.04 5.07 2.08
CA ALA A 271 -6.70 6.28 2.84
C ALA A 271 -5.85 6.05 4.12
N PRO A 272 -6.06 4.99 4.92
CA PRO A 272 -5.23 4.74 6.10
C PRO A 272 -3.74 4.55 5.82
N ALA A 273 -3.38 4.20 4.58
CA ALA A 273 -2.05 3.79 4.17
C ALA A 273 -1.55 4.44 2.88
N SER A 274 -2.37 5.26 2.21
CA SER A 274 -2.06 5.82 0.89
C SER A 274 -2.64 7.23 0.73
N GLY A 275 -1.73 8.20 0.62
CA GLY A 275 -1.94 9.63 0.36
C GLY A 275 -0.98 10.13 -0.73
N GLY A 276 -0.48 11.37 -0.58
CA GLY A 276 0.39 12.05 -1.53
C GLY A 276 1.69 11.31 -1.83
N GLU A 277 2.24 10.58 -0.85
CA GLU A 277 3.46 9.78 -1.04
C GLU A 277 3.30 8.65 -2.06
N HIS A 278 2.12 8.04 -2.12
CA HIS A 278 1.82 6.98 -3.10
C HIS A 278 1.67 7.55 -4.52
N LEU A 279 1.25 8.81 -4.66
CA LEU A 279 1.09 9.45 -5.96
C LEU A 279 2.43 9.54 -6.70
N PHE A 280 3.54 9.73 -5.97
CA PHE A 280 4.89 9.70 -6.55
C PHE A 280 5.21 8.32 -7.16
N SER A 281 5.01 7.23 -6.41
CA SER A 281 5.22 5.85 -6.91
C SER A 281 4.31 5.54 -8.09
N HIS A 282 3.02 5.82 -7.97
CA HIS A 282 2.05 5.51 -9.03
C HIS A 282 2.32 6.29 -10.33
N THR A 283 2.74 7.54 -10.21
CA THR A 283 3.11 8.36 -11.37
C THR A 283 4.33 7.77 -12.07
N LEU A 284 5.38 7.40 -11.32
CA LEU A 284 6.54 6.72 -11.88
C LEU A 284 6.18 5.40 -12.56
N ASP A 285 5.31 4.58 -11.95
CA ASP A 285 4.84 3.33 -12.54
C ASP A 285 4.10 3.56 -13.87
N MET A 286 3.22 4.57 -13.92
CA MET A 286 2.47 4.94 -15.12
C MET A 286 3.40 5.46 -16.22
N MET A 287 4.37 6.32 -15.88
CA MET A 287 5.40 6.78 -16.83
C MET A 287 6.23 5.61 -17.36
N ASN A 288 6.68 4.70 -16.48
CA ASN A 288 7.48 3.54 -16.87
C ASN A 288 6.72 2.66 -17.86
N LEU A 289 5.42 2.51 -17.64
CA LEU A 289 4.58 1.79 -18.57
C LEU A 289 4.41 2.51 -19.91
N VAL A 290 4.19 3.83 -19.94
CA VAL A 290 4.11 4.61 -21.19
C VAL A 290 5.39 4.42 -22.01
N ASP A 291 6.55 4.52 -21.35
CA ASP A 291 7.87 4.41 -21.99
C ASP A 291 8.29 2.97 -22.28
N GLY A 292 7.54 1.98 -21.77
CA GLY A 292 7.86 0.57 -21.92
C GLY A 292 9.12 0.13 -21.16
N VAL A 293 9.52 0.84 -20.10
CA VAL A 293 10.66 0.48 -19.25
C VAL A 293 10.21 -0.25 -17.97
N PRO A 294 11.06 -1.07 -17.34
CA PRO A 294 10.73 -1.70 -16.06
C PRO A 294 10.46 -0.67 -14.97
N HIS A 295 9.57 -1.00 -14.03
CA HIS A 295 9.38 -0.23 -12.81
C HIS A 295 10.11 -0.86 -11.62
N ASP A 296 10.39 -0.07 -10.59
CA ASP A 296 10.97 -0.58 -9.35
C ASP A 296 9.87 -1.16 -8.44
N LEU A 297 10.25 -1.78 -7.32
CA LEU A 297 9.32 -2.24 -6.30
C LEU A 297 8.57 -1.05 -5.70
N HIS A 298 7.25 -1.18 -5.64
CA HIS A 298 6.33 -0.17 -5.12
C HIS A 298 6.83 0.51 -3.84
N GLY A 299 7.09 -0.27 -2.79
CA GLY A 299 7.52 0.26 -1.50
C GLY A 299 8.84 1.04 -1.51
N ARG A 300 9.74 0.78 -2.49
CA ARG A 300 10.97 1.56 -2.66
C ARG A 300 10.67 2.96 -3.19
N GLN A 301 9.79 3.06 -4.18
CA GLN A 301 9.34 4.36 -4.69
C GLN A 301 8.49 5.10 -3.66
N VAL A 302 7.61 4.38 -2.94
CA VAL A 302 6.78 4.95 -1.87
C VAL A 302 7.65 5.54 -0.77
N GLY A 303 8.72 4.87 -0.34
CA GLY A 303 9.64 5.42 0.66
C GLY A 303 10.22 6.77 0.27
N LEU A 304 10.63 6.95 -0.99
CA LEU A 304 11.05 8.25 -1.54
C LEU A 304 9.89 9.26 -1.57
N GLY A 305 8.72 8.81 -2.00
CA GLY A 305 7.48 9.60 -1.96
C GLY A 305 7.13 10.07 -0.55
N THR A 306 7.41 9.27 0.49
CA THR A 306 7.14 9.63 1.89
C THR A 306 8.09 10.72 2.36
N VAL A 307 9.37 10.66 1.98
CA VAL A 307 10.32 11.76 2.22
C VAL A 307 9.83 13.05 1.54
N PHE A 308 9.43 12.96 0.28
CA PHE A 308 8.95 14.12 -0.48
C PHE A 308 7.66 14.71 0.10
N ALA A 309 6.66 13.89 0.43
CA ALA A 309 5.42 14.31 1.05
C ALA A 309 5.65 14.94 2.44
N ALA A 310 6.56 14.39 3.24
CA ALA A 310 6.95 14.98 4.51
C ALA A 310 7.64 16.34 4.34
N ALA A 311 8.47 16.50 3.30
CA ALA A 311 9.08 17.78 2.97
C ALA A 311 8.04 18.83 2.51
N LEU A 312 6.99 18.40 1.78
CA LEU A 312 5.86 19.29 1.45
C LEU A 312 5.17 19.76 2.73
N TYR A 313 4.83 18.86 3.66
CA TYR A 313 4.23 19.27 4.93
C TYR A 313 5.12 20.23 5.72
N ASP A 314 6.44 19.99 5.77
CA ASP A 314 7.37 20.86 6.48
C ASP A 314 7.41 22.27 5.87
N ARG A 315 7.45 22.38 4.53
CA ARG A 315 7.37 23.70 3.85
C ARG A 315 6.02 24.37 4.09
N LEU A 316 4.92 23.67 3.90
CA LEU A 316 3.56 24.20 4.11
C LEU A 316 3.36 24.69 5.54
N ARG A 317 3.97 24.02 6.51
CA ARG A 317 3.90 24.40 7.93
C ARG A 317 4.58 25.74 8.22
N ASN A 318 5.55 26.14 7.41
CA ASN A 318 6.30 27.38 7.58
C ASN A 318 5.67 28.57 6.83
N ILE A 319 4.52 28.38 6.17
CA ILE A 319 3.74 29.46 5.57
C ILE A 319 2.76 30.02 6.60
N ASP A 320 2.93 31.28 6.99
CA ASP A 320 2.04 31.92 7.97
C ASP A 320 0.67 32.26 7.38
N LEU A 321 0.64 32.84 6.18
CA LEU A 321 -0.58 33.16 5.44
C LEU A 321 -0.38 32.82 3.96
N PRO A 322 -1.08 31.81 3.42
CA PRO A 322 -0.92 31.40 2.04
C PRO A 322 -1.66 32.34 1.09
N GLU A 323 -1.09 32.58 -0.09
CA GLU A 323 -1.82 33.11 -1.23
C GLU A 323 -2.34 31.93 -2.06
N TYR A 324 -3.67 31.82 -2.16
CA TYR A 324 -4.29 30.68 -2.83
C TYR A 324 -4.30 30.86 -4.36
N ARG A 325 -3.85 29.83 -5.06
CA ARG A 325 -3.88 29.66 -6.51
C ARG A 325 -4.94 28.61 -6.87
N ASP A 326 -5.51 28.75 -8.06
CA ASP A 326 -6.38 27.72 -8.61
C ASP A 326 -5.55 26.54 -9.13
N MET A 327 -6.09 25.34 -8.97
CA MET A 327 -5.54 24.14 -9.61
C MET A 327 -5.73 24.24 -11.14
N PRO A 328 -4.87 23.59 -11.95
CA PRO A 328 -5.07 23.53 -13.39
C PRO A 328 -6.48 23.01 -13.77
N ASP A 329 -7.14 23.63 -14.75
CA ASP A 329 -8.50 23.23 -15.16
C ASP A 329 -8.53 21.86 -15.88
N SER A 330 -7.38 21.40 -16.38
CA SER A 330 -7.23 20.16 -17.13
C SER A 330 -5.88 19.52 -16.88
N ILE A 331 -5.79 18.22 -17.14
CA ILE A 331 -4.55 17.45 -17.10
C ILE A 331 -3.63 17.81 -18.28
N ASP A 332 -2.35 17.46 -18.19
CA ASP A 332 -1.43 17.50 -19.34
C ASP A 332 -1.68 16.29 -20.26
N GLN A 333 -2.62 16.44 -21.20
CA GLN A 333 -2.96 15.39 -22.15
C GLN A 333 -1.76 14.95 -23.01
N GLY A 334 -0.84 15.89 -23.32
CA GLY A 334 0.34 15.61 -24.13
C GLY A 334 1.32 14.70 -23.39
N PHE A 335 1.53 14.95 -22.11
CA PHE A 335 2.35 14.11 -21.23
C PHE A 335 1.77 12.70 -21.07
N TRP A 336 0.47 12.58 -20.77
CA TRP A 336 -0.13 11.27 -20.50
C TRP A 336 -0.39 10.43 -21.74
N GLY A 337 -0.54 11.06 -22.91
CA GLY A 337 -0.75 10.36 -24.18
C GLY A 337 -1.88 9.34 -24.10
N ARG A 338 -1.55 8.05 -24.26
CA ARG A 338 -2.54 6.95 -24.19
C ARG A 338 -3.22 6.78 -22.83
N LEU A 339 -2.66 7.34 -21.76
CA LEU A 339 -3.25 7.31 -20.41
C LEU A 339 -4.11 8.54 -20.10
N ALA A 340 -4.24 9.49 -21.04
CA ALA A 340 -4.93 10.76 -20.78
C ALA A 340 -6.40 10.58 -20.36
N GLU A 341 -7.17 9.73 -21.05
CA GLU A 341 -8.59 9.50 -20.73
C GLU A 341 -8.83 8.97 -19.29
N PRO A 342 -8.17 7.88 -18.84
CA PRO A 342 -8.35 7.40 -17.47
C PRO A 342 -7.81 8.38 -16.41
N VAL A 343 -6.73 9.12 -16.68
CA VAL A 343 -6.23 10.18 -15.79
C VAL A 343 -7.21 11.34 -15.69
N GLU A 344 -7.75 11.79 -16.83
CA GLU A 344 -8.73 12.88 -16.89
C GLU A 344 -10.00 12.53 -16.12
N THR A 345 -10.43 11.26 -16.15
CA THR A 345 -11.56 10.79 -15.34
C THR A 345 -11.31 10.99 -13.85
N GLN A 346 -10.13 10.59 -13.35
CA GLN A 346 -9.76 10.80 -11.94
C GLN A 346 -9.65 12.28 -11.58
N TYR A 347 -9.04 13.08 -12.46
CA TYR A 347 -8.85 14.51 -12.22
C TYR A 347 -10.17 15.28 -12.22
N ARG A 348 -11.10 14.98 -13.15
CA ARG A 348 -12.44 15.57 -13.16
C ARG A 348 -13.22 15.26 -11.88
N ASP A 349 -13.08 14.06 -11.34
CA ASP A 349 -13.68 13.71 -10.04
C ASP A 349 -13.08 14.49 -8.87
N LYS A 350 -11.78 14.83 -8.92
CA LYS A 350 -11.15 15.76 -7.97
C LYS A 350 -11.71 17.18 -8.10
N LEU A 351 -11.78 17.71 -9.31
CA LEU A 351 -12.26 19.08 -9.58
C LEU A 351 -13.66 19.34 -9.00
N LYS A 352 -14.54 18.32 -8.98
CA LYS A 352 -15.87 18.41 -8.34
C LYS A 352 -15.82 18.72 -6.84
N LYS A 353 -14.75 18.32 -6.15
CA LYS A 353 -14.56 18.54 -4.70
C LYS A 353 -13.86 19.86 -4.38
N LEU A 354 -13.11 20.43 -5.32
CA LEU A 354 -12.27 21.61 -5.08
C LEU A 354 -13.03 22.85 -4.60
N PRO A 355 -14.26 23.17 -5.07
CA PRO A 355 -15.00 24.32 -4.54
C PRO A 355 -15.24 24.22 -3.02
N LEU A 356 -15.71 23.07 -2.54
CA LEU A 356 -15.92 22.83 -1.11
C LEU A 356 -14.60 22.93 -0.32
N ILE A 357 -13.53 22.36 -0.85
CA ILE A 357 -12.20 22.39 -0.24
C ILE A 357 -11.70 23.84 -0.13
N LYS A 358 -11.82 24.64 -1.21
CA LYS A 358 -11.41 26.04 -1.26
C LYS A 358 -12.21 26.89 -0.27
N ASP A 359 -13.52 26.71 -0.20
CA ASP A 359 -14.39 27.42 0.75
C ASP A 359 -13.98 27.15 2.20
N ARG A 360 -13.65 25.90 2.54
CA ARG A 360 -13.20 25.53 3.89
C ARG A 360 -11.77 25.97 4.20
N LEU A 361 -10.89 25.88 3.21
CA LEU A 361 -9.50 26.26 3.34
C LEU A 361 -9.36 27.78 3.56
N THR A 362 -10.23 28.58 2.94
CA THR A 362 -10.29 30.03 3.06
C THR A 362 -11.11 30.53 4.26
N ALA A 363 -11.77 29.64 4.99
CA ALA A 363 -12.52 30.02 6.18
C ALA A 363 -11.59 30.61 7.27
N PRO A 364 -12.09 31.53 8.11
CA PRO A 364 -11.30 32.10 9.21
C PRO A 364 -10.67 31.00 10.07
N ASP A 365 -9.39 31.18 10.42
CA ASP A 365 -8.57 30.28 11.24
C ASP A 365 -8.35 28.86 10.68
N ALA A 366 -8.88 28.52 9.50
CA ALA A 366 -8.74 27.19 8.92
C ALA A 366 -7.27 26.84 8.64
N TRP A 367 -6.51 27.76 8.03
CA TRP A 367 -5.09 27.56 7.77
C TRP A 367 -4.28 27.34 9.06
N ASP A 368 -4.49 28.19 10.06
CA ASP A 368 -3.80 28.07 11.36
C ASP A 368 -4.17 26.77 12.07
N HIS A 369 -5.44 26.32 11.97
CA HIS A 369 -5.87 25.02 12.46
C HIS A 369 -5.11 23.87 11.77
N ILE A 370 -5.12 23.84 10.44
CA ILE A 370 -4.47 22.80 9.64
C ILE A 370 -2.97 22.75 9.98
N ARG A 371 -2.30 23.90 9.94
CA ARG A 371 -0.87 24.05 10.20
C ARG A 371 -0.45 23.64 11.60
N ARG A 372 -1.18 24.07 12.61
CA ARG A 372 -0.81 23.86 14.03
C ARG A 372 -1.35 22.57 14.61
N LYS A 373 -2.32 21.91 13.99
CA LYS A 373 -2.92 20.66 14.52
C LYS A 373 -2.77 19.44 13.62
N LEU A 374 -2.79 19.61 12.29
CA LEU A 374 -2.72 18.50 11.35
C LEU A 374 -1.29 18.28 10.87
N PHE A 375 -0.64 19.31 10.29
CA PHE A 375 0.72 19.16 9.74
C PHE A 375 1.75 18.77 10.80
N ILE A 376 1.49 19.09 12.06
CA ILE A 376 2.37 18.72 13.18
C ILE A 376 2.46 17.21 13.42
N LYS A 377 1.49 16.44 12.91
CA LYS A 377 1.42 15.00 13.04
C LYS A 377 2.29 14.29 11.99
N ALA A 378 2.62 14.97 10.88
CA ALA A 378 3.55 14.45 9.90
C ALA A 378 4.95 14.35 10.53
N LYS A 379 5.65 13.23 10.29
CA LYS A 379 7.05 13.12 10.72
C LYS A 379 7.93 14.03 9.87
N SER A 380 9.01 14.53 10.47
CA SER A 380 10.00 15.31 9.74
C SER A 380 10.60 14.49 8.57
N PRO A 381 10.80 15.11 7.40
CA PRO A 381 11.45 14.45 6.27
C PRO A 381 12.86 13.94 6.63
N VAL A 382 13.58 14.61 7.52
CA VAL A 382 14.89 14.17 8.03
C VAL A 382 14.80 12.83 8.76
N LEU A 383 13.79 12.64 9.61
CA LEU A 383 13.65 11.40 10.37
C LEU A 383 13.27 10.22 9.47
N ILE A 384 12.40 10.43 8.48
CA ILE A 384 12.02 9.40 7.51
C ILE A 384 13.23 9.03 6.64
N ALA A 385 13.94 10.05 6.13
CA ALA A 385 15.18 9.88 5.38
C ALA A 385 16.23 9.05 6.15
N GLU A 386 16.43 9.38 7.43
CA GLU A 386 17.41 8.70 8.27
C GLU A 386 16.98 7.26 8.61
N CYS A 387 15.68 7.02 8.82
CA CYS A 387 15.13 5.67 8.99
C CYS A 387 15.41 4.79 7.76
N LEU A 388 15.11 5.30 6.55
CA LEU A 388 15.41 4.60 5.29
C LEU A 388 16.91 4.31 5.15
N ARG A 389 17.75 5.31 5.41
CA ARG A 389 19.22 5.19 5.31
C ARG A 389 19.77 4.15 6.29
N LYS A 390 19.39 4.20 7.56
CA LYS A 390 19.83 3.25 8.60
C LYS A 390 19.35 1.82 8.34
N ALA A 391 18.19 1.68 7.70
CA ALA A 391 17.69 0.39 7.24
C ALA A 391 18.32 -0.05 5.91
N GLY A 392 19.21 0.71 5.27
CA GLY A 392 19.70 0.37 3.93
C GLY A 392 18.59 0.22 2.87
N ALA A 393 17.49 0.94 3.05
CA ALA A 393 16.40 1.04 2.09
C ALA A 393 16.72 2.11 1.03
N ALA A 394 15.92 2.16 -0.04
CA ALA A 394 16.04 3.21 -1.04
C ALA A 394 15.81 4.58 -0.36
N ARG A 395 16.79 5.47 -0.53
CA ARG A 395 16.78 6.83 0.01
C ARG A 395 16.80 7.86 -1.12
N TYR A 396 17.50 7.59 -2.22
CA TYR A 396 17.73 8.54 -3.30
C TYR A 396 17.24 8.00 -4.65
N LEU A 397 17.02 8.89 -5.63
CA LEU A 397 16.56 8.52 -6.97
C LEU A 397 17.47 7.48 -7.64
N ARG A 398 18.79 7.60 -7.43
CA ARG A 398 19.78 6.62 -7.93
C ARG A 398 19.58 5.22 -7.39
N ASP A 399 18.98 5.07 -6.21
CA ASP A 399 18.75 3.74 -5.65
C ASP A 399 17.67 3.02 -6.46
N ILE A 400 16.71 3.75 -7.04
CA ILE A 400 15.58 3.20 -7.81
C ILE A 400 15.75 3.37 -9.32
N ASP A 401 16.98 3.61 -9.79
CA ASP A 401 17.32 3.84 -11.20
C ASP A 401 16.48 4.95 -11.87
N CYS A 402 16.07 5.96 -11.08
CA CYS A 402 15.28 7.08 -11.56
C CYS A 402 16.17 8.30 -11.82
N SER A 403 16.03 8.93 -12.98
CA SER A 403 16.74 10.18 -13.28
C SER A 403 16.07 11.36 -12.59
N ARG A 404 16.84 12.44 -12.32
CA ARG A 404 16.31 13.71 -11.83
C ARG A 404 15.16 14.22 -12.70
N GLU A 405 15.34 14.20 -14.01
CA GLU A 405 14.34 14.67 -14.96
C GLU A 405 13.05 13.84 -14.89
N ARG A 406 13.18 12.53 -14.78
CA ARG A 406 12.02 11.65 -14.63
C ARG A 406 11.27 11.92 -13.33
N ALA A 407 11.99 12.09 -12.22
CA ALA A 407 11.38 12.46 -10.95
C ALA A 407 10.70 13.83 -11.00
N ARG A 408 11.29 14.79 -11.71
CA ARG A 408 10.70 16.12 -11.94
C ARG A 408 9.38 16.04 -12.68
N GLN A 409 9.34 15.30 -13.80
CA GLN A 409 8.08 15.06 -14.51
C GLN A 409 7.06 14.35 -13.61
N ALA A 410 7.48 13.38 -12.79
CA ALA A 410 6.57 12.76 -11.84
C ALA A 410 5.99 13.78 -10.83
N VAL A 411 6.83 14.64 -10.24
CA VAL A 411 6.38 15.67 -9.29
C VAL A 411 5.39 16.66 -9.90
N LEU A 412 5.61 17.06 -11.15
CA LEU A 412 4.74 18.01 -11.82
C LEU A 412 3.36 17.40 -12.15
N HIS A 413 3.29 16.10 -12.43
CA HIS A 413 2.05 15.48 -12.91
C HIS A 413 1.35 14.59 -11.88
N LEU A 414 1.96 14.30 -10.73
CA LEU A 414 1.36 13.38 -9.74
C LEU A 414 0.07 13.91 -9.08
N HIS A 415 -0.23 15.20 -9.18
CA HIS A 415 -1.50 15.77 -8.75
C HIS A 415 -2.69 15.36 -9.65
N GLU A 416 -2.42 14.87 -10.87
CA GLU A 416 -3.46 14.59 -11.87
C GLU A 416 -4.07 13.19 -11.74
N ILE A 417 -3.34 12.23 -11.16
CA ILE A 417 -3.63 10.79 -11.33
C ILE A 417 -4.68 10.19 -10.39
N ARG A 418 -5.19 10.95 -9.41
CA ARG A 418 -6.17 10.46 -8.42
C ARG A 418 -7.23 11.51 -8.12
N SER A 419 -8.44 11.04 -7.78
CA SER A 419 -9.56 11.89 -7.39
C SER A 419 -9.53 12.42 -5.95
N ARG A 420 -8.73 11.79 -5.06
CA ARG A 420 -8.57 12.24 -3.67
C ARG A 420 -7.63 13.44 -3.60
N PHE A 421 -8.00 14.43 -2.79
CA PHE A 421 -7.15 15.58 -2.48
C PHE A 421 -6.03 15.16 -1.51
N THR A 422 -4.84 15.72 -1.65
CA THR A 422 -3.68 15.38 -0.81
C THR A 422 -2.82 16.62 -0.55
N VAL A 423 -1.76 16.46 0.24
CA VAL A 423 -0.73 17.48 0.46
C VAL A 423 -0.14 18.02 -0.84
N VAL A 424 -0.11 17.21 -1.89
CA VAL A 424 0.36 17.61 -3.21
C VAL A 424 -0.55 18.69 -3.77
N ASP A 425 -1.86 18.43 -3.80
CA ASP A 425 -2.85 19.38 -4.32
C ASP A 425 -2.83 20.67 -3.51
N LEU A 426 -2.68 20.56 -2.19
CA LEU A 426 -2.54 21.73 -1.33
C LEU A 426 -1.26 22.53 -1.65
N ALA A 427 -0.13 21.85 -1.89
CA ALA A 427 1.11 22.48 -2.30
C ALA A 427 0.99 23.22 -3.64
N TRP A 428 0.21 22.68 -4.58
CA TRP A 428 -0.15 23.37 -5.82
C TRP A 428 -0.98 24.63 -5.55
N MET A 429 -2.02 24.50 -4.73
CA MET A 429 -2.91 25.60 -4.38
C MET A 429 -2.24 26.73 -3.58
N VAL A 430 -1.09 26.53 -2.97
CA VAL A 430 -0.35 27.60 -2.26
C VAL A 430 0.97 27.99 -2.95
N GLY A 431 1.21 27.48 -4.15
CA GLY A 431 2.39 27.81 -4.96
C GLY A 431 3.70 27.19 -4.50
N VAL A 432 3.69 26.22 -3.58
CA VAL A 432 4.89 25.42 -3.27
C VAL A 432 5.24 24.52 -4.44
N LEU A 433 4.22 23.89 -5.05
CA LEU A 433 4.33 23.30 -6.37
C LEU A 433 3.60 24.21 -7.38
N PRO A 434 4.09 24.34 -8.62
CA PRO A 434 5.32 23.74 -9.16
C PRO A 434 6.60 24.51 -8.78
N ASP A 435 6.50 25.69 -8.16
CA ASP A 435 7.59 26.67 -8.03
C ASP A 435 8.86 26.12 -7.36
N ALA A 436 8.72 25.32 -6.30
CA ALA A 436 9.84 24.74 -5.54
C ALA A 436 10.16 23.28 -5.93
N ALA A 437 9.56 22.73 -6.99
CA ALA A 437 9.70 21.31 -7.35
C ALA A 437 11.17 20.90 -7.56
N ASP A 438 11.91 21.69 -8.34
CA ASP A 438 13.33 21.44 -8.64
C ASP A 438 14.19 21.47 -7.38
N GLU A 439 14.03 22.50 -6.54
CA GLU A 439 14.74 22.65 -5.27
C GLU A 439 14.47 21.48 -4.32
N MET A 440 13.20 21.08 -4.18
CA MET A 440 12.80 20.00 -3.29
C MET A 440 13.32 18.64 -3.76
N ILE A 441 13.36 18.39 -5.07
CA ILE A 441 13.96 17.16 -5.62
C ILE A 441 15.46 17.12 -5.33
N ASP A 442 16.14 18.25 -5.53
CA ASP A 442 17.58 18.34 -5.33
C ASP A 442 17.95 18.15 -3.85
N GLU A 443 17.24 18.84 -2.96
CA GLU A 443 17.43 18.76 -1.51
C GLU A 443 17.10 17.37 -0.96
N TRP A 444 15.96 16.81 -1.36
CA TRP A 444 15.41 15.64 -0.68
C TRP A 444 15.63 14.33 -1.41
N LEU A 445 15.86 14.28 -2.72
CA LEU A 445 15.83 13.02 -3.48
C LEU A 445 17.12 12.70 -4.26
N LEU A 446 18.01 13.66 -4.56
CA LEU A 446 19.27 13.38 -5.27
C LEU A 446 20.37 12.83 -4.36
N GLY A 447 20.50 13.40 -3.16
CA GLY A 447 21.61 13.12 -2.25
C GLY A 447 22.92 13.78 -2.68
N ASP A 448 23.87 13.85 -1.75
CA ASP A 448 25.21 14.35 -2.07
C ASP A 448 25.89 13.37 -3.05
N SER A 449 26.53 13.96 -4.07
CA SER A 449 27.22 13.26 -5.15
C SER A 449 28.45 12.51 -4.67
#